data_AF-A0A1F9BPS9-F1
#
_entry.id   AF-A0A1F9BPS9-F1
#
_cell.length_a   1.000
_cell.length_b   1.000
_cell.length_c   1.000
_cell.angle_alpha   90.00
_cell.angle_beta   90.00
_cell.angle_gamma   90.00
#
_symmetry.space_group_name_H-M   'P 1'
#
loop_
_entity.id
_entity.type
_entity.pdbx_description
1 polymer ?
#
loop_
_entity_poly.entity_id
_entity_poly.type
_entity_poly.pdbx_seq_one_letter_code
_entity_poly.pdbx_strand_id
1 'polypeptide(L)' 'MERIDKETLEAWLDEPDVFILDLRAPQAWAASQTKIKHAHRFDPLQPVETWSQGLPKDKKLVAY' A
#
# COMPACT_ATOMS: atom_id res chain seq x y z
N MET A 1 10.03 11.24 -6.61
CA MET A 1 9.06 10.17 -6.25
C MET A 1 8.01 10.16 -7.33
N GLU A 2 7.86 9.03 -8.00
CA GLU A 2 6.84 8.87 -9.05
C GLU A 2 5.46 8.81 -8.40
N ARG A 3 4.47 9.45 -9.03
CA ARG A 3 3.06 9.40 -8.61
C ARG A 3 2.27 8.82 -9.77
N ILE A 4 1.29 8.01 -9.44
CA ILE A 4 0.31 7.48 -10.38
C ILE A 4 -1.06 8.12 -10.09
N ASP A 5 -1.93 8.18 -11.09
CA ASP A 5 -3.33 8.53 -10.90
C ASP A 5 -4.15 7.33 -10.40
N LYS A 6 -5.41 7.60 -10.03
CA LYS A 6 -6.30 6.58 -9.48
C LYS A 6 -6.72 5.58 -10.54
N GLU A 7 -6.91 6.03 -11.78
CA GLU A 7 -7.35 5.21 -12.91
C GLU A 7 -6.29 4.14 -13.26
N THR A 8 -5.01 4.51 -13.19
CA THR A 8 -3.88 3.59 -13.35
C THR A 8 -3.85 2.55 -12.23
N LEU A 9 -4.06 2.97 -10.98
CA LEU A 9 -4.11 2.02 -9.86
C LEU A 9 -5.32 1.08 -9.95
N GLU A 10 -6.48 1.58 -10.36
CA GLU A 10 -7.69 0.78 -10.60
C GLU A 10 -7.44 -0.32 -11.63
N ALA A 11 -6.75 0.00 -12.74
CA ALA A 11 -6.37 -0.98 -13.76
C ALA A 11 -5.37 -2.04 -13.25
N TRP A 12 -4.64 -1.76 -12.17
CA TRP A 12 -3.61 -2.64 -11.61
C TRP A 12 -4.09 -3.49 -10.43
N LEU A 13 -5.31 -3.31 -9.93
CA LEU A 13 -5.78 -3.97 -8.70
C LEU A 13 -5.68 -5.50 -8.73
N ASP A 14 -5.83 -6.10 -9.92
CA ASP A 14 -5.81 -7.55 -10.12
C ASP A 14 -4.49 -8.05 -10.73
N GLU A 15 -3.51 -7.16 -10.92
CA GLU A 15 -2.19 -7.53 -11.45
C GLU A 15 -1.33 -8.21 -10.37
N PRO A 16 -0.87 -9.45 -10.59
CA PRO A 16 -0.16 -10.23 -9.57
C PRO A 16 1.19 -9.63 -9.15
N ASP A 17 1.76 -8.80 -10.01
CA ASP A 17 3.07 -8.16 -9.83
C ASP A 17 2.97 -6.83 -9.06
N VAL A 18 1.78 -6.40 -8.67
CA VAL A 18 1.55 -5.17 -7.91
C VAL A 18 1.29 -5.50 -6.44
N PHE A 19 2.04 -4.85 -5.56
CA PHE A 19 1.88 -4.96 -4.12
C PHE A 19 1.52 -3.59 -3.55
N ILE A 20 0.31 -3.47 -2.99
CA ILE A 20 -0.24 -2.20 -2.52
C ILE A 20 -0.01 -2.10 -1.01
N LEU A 21 0.63 -1.02 -0.56
CA LEU A 21 0.90 -0.71 0.85
C LEU A 21 -0.05 0.40 1.32
N ASP A 22 -0.85 0.10 2.34
CA ASP A 22 -1.63 1.10 3.07
C ASP A 22 -0.80 1.64 4.24
N LEU A 23 -0.30 2.85 4.11
CA LEU A 23 0.54 3.59 5.07
C LEU A 23 -0.22 4.76 5.71
N ARG A 24 -1.56 4.80 5.62
CA ARG A 24 -2.36 5.87 6.24
C ARG A 24 -2.09 5.96 7.74
N ALA A 25 -2.31 7.11 8.38
CA ALA A 25 -2.24 7.21 9.84
C ALA A 25 -3.23 6.21 10.51
N PRO A 26 -2.92 5.64 11.68
CA PRO A 26 -3.78 4.66 12.35
C PRO A 26 -5.23 5.13 12.52
N GLN A 27 -5.43 6.41 12.85
CA GLN A 27 -6.76 7.00 13.02
C GLN A 27 -7.52 7.07 11.69
N ALA A 28 -6.86 7.45 10.60
CA ALA A 28 -7.46 7.54 9.27
C ALA A 28 -7.83 6.15 8.72
N TRP A 29 -6.99 5.15 8.98
CA TRP A 29 -7.27 3.76 8.61
C TRP A 29 -8.46 3.19 9.39
N ALA A 30 -8.49 3.42 10.71
CA ALA A 30 -9.54 2.94 11.60
C ALA A 30 -10.91 3.60 11.31
N ALA A 31 -10.92 4.89 11.00
CA ALA A 31 -12.14 5.62 10.65
C ALA A 31 -12.68 5.29 9.24
N SER A 32 -11.89 4.60 8.41
CA SER A 32 -12.24 4.36 7.01
C SER A 32 -13.14 3.14 6.83
N GLN A 33 -14.33 3.37 6.26
CA GLN A 33 -15.29 2.32 5.93
C GLN A 33 -14.87 1.46 4.72
N THR A 34 -13.93 1.96 3.90
CA THR A 34 -13.45 1.30 2.69
C THR A 34 -11.93 1.23 2.66
N LYS A 35 -11.39 0.24 1.95
CA LYS A 35 -9.94 -0.01 1.82
C LYS A 35 -9.69 -0.45 0.38
N ILE A 36 -8.51 -0.11 -0.17
CA ILE A 36 -8.16 -0.55 -1.53
C ILE A 36 -8.07 -2.08 -1.54
N LYS A 37 -8.64 -2.71 -2.57
CA LYS A 37 -8.60 -4.17 -2.76
C LYS A 37 -7.14 -4.64 -2.76
N HIS A 38 -6.87 -5.76 -2.10
CA HIS A 38 -5.52 -6.35 -1.98
C HIS A 38 -4.46 -5.48 -1.28
N ALA A 39 -4.84 -4.37 -0.64
CA ALA A 39 -3.88 -3.56 0.12
C ALA A 39 -3.42 -4.26 1.41
N HIS A 40 -2.12 -4.18 1.65
CA HIS A 40 -1.45 -4.65 2.85
C HIS A 40 -1.18 -3.49 3.79
N ARG A 41 -1.71 -3.58 5.01
CA ARG A 41 -1.58 -2.53 6.03
C ARG A 41 -0.21 -2.60 6.71
N PHE A 42 0.47 -1.46 6.77
CA PHE A 42 1.64 -1.26 7.61
C PHE A 42 1.46 -0.03 8.48
N ASP A 43 1.97 -0.07 9.71
CA ASP A 43 1.86 1.06 10.63
C ASP A 43 2.97 2.08 10.34
N PRO A 44 2.63 3.29 9.85
CA PRO A 44 3.63 4.32 9.56
C PRO A 44 4.27 4.91 10.83
N LEU A 45 3.74 4.61 12.03
CA LEU A 45 4.35 5.03 13.30
C LEU A 45 5.47 4.11 13.77
N GLN A 46 5.58 2.91 13.20
CA GLN A 46 6.72 2.02 13.44
C GLN A 46 7.90 2.40 12.53
N PRO A 47 9.15 2.16 12.97
CA PRO A 47 10.31 2.31 12.11
C PRO A 47 10.14 1.55 10.79
N VAL A 48 10.59 2.14 9.68
CA VAL A 48 10.44 1.55 8.34
C VAL A 48 11.11 0.17 8.28
N GLU A 49 12.22 0.00 8.98
CA GLU A 49 12.98 -1.25 9.08
C GLU A 49 12.16 -2.38 9.70
N THR A 50 11.16 -2.07 10.53
CA THR A 50 10.31 -3.06 11.19
C THR A 50 9.41 -3.81 10.22
N TRP A 51 8.97 -3.16 9.14
CA TRP A 51 8.04 -3.76 8.18
C TRP A 51 8.59 -3.92 6.76
N SER A 52 9.56 -3.11 6.36
CA SER A 52 10.10 -3.12 4.99
C SER A 52 10.90 -4.37 4.65
N GLN A 53 11.45 -5.07 5.65
CA GLN A 53 12.25 -6.28 5.45
C GLN A 53 11.47 -7.43 4.81
N GLY A 54 10.15 -7.49 5.03
CA GLY A 54 9.27 -8.51 4.48
C GLY A 54 8.69 -8.19 3.11
N LEU A 55 9.02 -7.04 2.52
CA LEU A 55 8.42 -6.62 1.25
C LEU A 55 8.97 -7.45 0.07
N PRO A 56 8.10 -7.82 -0.89
CA PRO A 56 8.52 -8.53 -2.09
C PRO A 56 9.39 -7.61 -2.95
N LYS A 57 10.63 -8.04 -3.21
CA LYS A 57 11.61 -7.25 -3.97
C LYS A 57 11.46 -7.38 -5.48
N ASP A 58 10.69 -8.38 -5.91
CA ASP A 58 10.37 -8.74 -7.29
C ASP A 58 9.07 -8.08 -7.78
N LYS A 59 8.35 -7.35 -6.92
CA LYS A 59 7.08 -6.71 -7.24
C LYS A 59 7.17 -5.20 -7.34
N LYS A 60 6.21 -4.61 -8.07
CA LYS A 60 5.96 -3.17 -8.06
C LYS A 60 5.25 -2.78 -6.77
N LEU A 61 5.89 -1.93 -5.97
CA LEU A 61 5.32 -1.42 -4.72
C LEU A 61 4.55 -0.12 -4.97
N VAL A 62 3.29 -0.05 -4.55
CA VAL A 62 2.47 1.17 -4.58
C VAL A 62 2.04 1.51 -3.17
N ALA A 63 2.50 2.64 -2.63
CA ALA A 63 2.14 3.08 -1.28
C ALA A 63 1.09 4.20 -1.31
N TYR A 64 0.15 4.16 -0.36
CA TYR A 64 -0.90 5.18 -0.19
C TYR A 64 -1.24 5.47 1.27
#